data_AF-F2EFL3-F1
#
_entry.id   AF-F2EFL3-F1
#
_cell.length_a   1.000
_cell.length_b   1.000
_cell.length_c   1.000
_cell.angle_alpha   90.00
_cell.angle_beta   90.00
_cell.angle_gamma   90.00
#
_symmetry.space_group_name_H-M   'P 1'
#
loop_
_entity.id
_entity.type
_entity.pdbx_description
1 polymer ?
#
loop_
_entity_poly.entity_id
_entity_poly.type
_entity_poly.pdbx_seq_one_letter_code
_entity_poly.pdbx_strand_id
1 'polypeptide(L)'
;METVQEKPALGLGSLVSSLRVVYKSGRTKELAWRQSQLKGLIRLLTEKEEEIFDVLRDDLGKHRTESFRDEVGVLVKSIKYTLQNLEKWAVPEKAPTPLVSFPATALVLPEPLGVVLIFSCWNFPLGDPL
;
A
#
# COMPACT_ATOMS: atom_id res chain seq x y z
N MET A 1 -14.91 22.42 -19.60
CA MET A 1 -14.20 22.76 -18.35
C MET A 1 -15.13 22.38 -17.20
N GLU A 2 -15.11 21.11 -16.81
CA GLU A 2 -15.80 20.69 -15.59
C GLU A 2 -14.93 21.11 -14.41
N THR A 3 -15.44 22.05 -13.64
CA THR A 3 -14.89 22.46 -12.35
C THR A 3 -14.85 21.26 -11.42
N VAL A 4 -13.65 20.79 -11.09
CA VAL A 4 -13.44 19.85 -9.98
C VAL A 4 -13.99 20.53 -8.72
N GLN A 5 -15.12 20.03 -8.25
CA GLN A 5 -15.77 20.52 -7.05
C GLN A 5 -14.87 20.16 -5.85
N GLU A 6 -14.16 21.14 -5.30
CA GLU A 6 -13.29 20.93 -4.14
C GLU A 6 -14.13 20.40 -2.96
N LYS A 7 -13.87 19.15 -2.57
CA LYS A 7 -14.34 18.61 -1.29
C LYS A 7 -13.69 19.41 -0.17
N PRO A 8 -14.42 19.74 0.92
CA PRO A 8 -13.84 20.42 2.06
C PRO A 8 -12.67 19.58 2.58
N ALA A 9 -11.46 20.12 2.47
CA ALA A 9 -10.25 19.44 2.90
C ALA A 9 -10.34 19.22 4.41
N LEU A 10 -10.45 17.96 4.86
CA LEU A 10 -10.20 17.62 6.26
C LEU A 10 -8.80 18.15 6.60
N GLY A 11 -8.69 19.00 7.62
CA GLY A 11 -7.39 19.45 8.09
C GLY A 11 -6.51 18.25 8.45
N LEU A 12 -5.22 18.30 8.14
CA LEU A 12 -4.29 17.16 8.27
C LEU A 12 -4.40 16.44 9.63
N GLY A 13 -4.53 17.19 10.72
CA GLY A 13 -4.70 16.63 12.06
C GLY A 13 -5.97 15.79 12.21
N SER A 14 -7.08 16.21 11.60
CA SER A 14 -8.35 15.45 11.58
C SER A 14 -8.24 14.18 10.75
N LEU A 15 -7.61 14.25 9.57
CA LEU A 15 -7.37 13.09 8.71
C LEU A 15 -6.53 12.02 9.41
N VAL A 16 -5.38 12.42 9.98
CA VAL A 16 -4.50 11.50 10.71
C VAL A 16 -5.21 10.90 11.92
N SER A 17 -6.04 11.69 12.61
CA SER A 17 -6.84 11.18 13.73
C SER A 17 -7.83 10.11 13.28
N SER A 18 -8.55 10.31 12.17
CA SER A 18 -9.45 9.32 11.59
C SER A 18 -8.73 8.03 11.18
N LEU A 19 -7.55 8.12 10.57
CA LEU A 19 -6.73 6.95 10.21
C LEU A 19 -6.29 6.17 11.46
N ARG A 20 -5.90 6.87 12.53
CA ARG A 20 -5.53 6.24 13.81
C ARG A 20 -6.72 5.53 14.45
N VAL A 21 -7.94 6.07 14.35
CA VAL A 21 -9.16 5.40 14.83
C VAL A 21 -9.40 4.10 14.06
N VAL A 22 -9.24 4.11 12.74
CA VAL A 22 -9.36 2.92 11.89
C VAL A 22 -8.30 1.86 12.23
N TYR A 23 -7.05 2.26 12.46
CA TYR A 23 -6.00 1.32 12.86
C TYR A 23 -6.31 0.70 14.23
N LYS A 24 -6.70 1.53 15.20
CA LYS A 24 -7.04 1.08 16.57
C LYS A 24 -8.25 0.15 16.63
N SER A 25 -9.15 0.19 15.66
CA SER A 25 -10.28 -0.76 15.60
C SER A 25 -9.85 -2.18 15.21
N GLY A 26 -8.60 -2.39 14.82
CA GLY A 26 -8.07 -3.70 14.42
C GLY A 26 -8.44 -4.12 13.00
N ARG A 27 -9.26 -3.33 12.28
CA ARG A 27 -9.69 -3.62 10.90
C ARG A 27 -8.51 -3.89 9.96
N THR A 28 -7.41 -3.17 10.14
CA THR A 28 -6.21 -3.31 9.29
C THR A 28 -5.40 -4.57 9.58
N LYS A 29 -5.68 -5.29 10.68
CA LYS A 29 -5.03 -6.56 10.99
C LYS A 29 -5.56 -7.69 10.10
N GLU A 30 -6.83 -7.65 9.70
CA GLU A 30 -7.49 -8.69 8.92
C GLU A 30 -6.89 -8.85 7.52
N LEU A 31 -6.49 -10.08 7.17
CA LEU A 31 -5.90 -10.39 5.87
C LEU A 31 -6.85 -10.13 4.71
N ALA A 32 -8.12 -10.50 4.83
CA ALA A 32 -9.12 -10.26 3.79
C ALA A 32 -9.30 -8.76 3.51
N TRP A 33 -9.26 -7.93 4.56
CA TRP A 33 -9.27 -6.47 4.39
C TRP A 33 -8.05 -6.00 3.60
N ARG A 34 -6.83 -6.41 3.99
CA ARG A 34 -5.60 -6.03 3.25
C ARG A 34 -5.64 -6.48 1.79
N GLN A 35 -6.08 -7.72 1.51
CA GLN A 35 -6.24 -8.24 0.15
C GLN A 35 -7.26 -7.42 -0.65
N SER A 36 -8.37 -6.99 -0.04
CA SER A 36 -9.36 -6.14 -0.70
C SER A 36 -8.77 -4.78 -1.10
N GLN A 37 -7.93 -4.18 -0.26
CA GLN A 37 -7.28 -2.90 -0.55
C GLN A 37 -6.26 -3.04 -1.69
N LEU A 38 -5.45 -4.10 -1.68
CA LEU A 38 -4.50 -4.39 -2.76
C LEU A 38 -5.21 -4.64 -4.10
N LYS A 39 -6.33 -5.37 -4.10
CA LYS A 39 -7.17 -5.54 -5.30
C LYS A 39 -7.78 -4.22 -5.77
N GLY A 40 -8.17 -3.36 -4.82
CA GLY A 40 -8.63 -2.00 -5.10
C GLY A 40 -7.56 -1.13 -5.78
N LEU A 41 -6.30 -1.24 -5.35
CA LEU A 41 -5.18 -0.54 -5.99
C LEU A 41 -4.94 -1.03 -7.43
N ILE A 42 -4.97 -2.35 -7.67
CA ILE A 42 -4.88 -2.89 -9.03
C ILE A 42 -6.00 -2.30 -9.88
N ARG A 43 -7.24 -2.34 -9.39
CA ARG A 43 -8.40 -1.82 -10.10
C ARG A 43 -8.24 -0.34 -10.43
N LEU A 44 -7.82 0.48 -9.46
CA LEU A 44 -7.57 1.91 -9.67
C LEU A 44 -6.55 2.13 -10.80
N LEU A 45 -5.41 1.43 -10.74
CA LEU A 45 -4.34 1.56 -11.72
C LEU A 45 -4.78 1.13 -13.12
N THR A 46 -5.59 0.07 -13.23
CA THR A 46 -6.09 -0.41 -14.52
C THR A 46 -7.21 0.44 -15.09
N GLU A 47 -8.13 0.94 -14.25
CA GLU A 47 -9.26 1.76 -14.69
C GLU A 47 -8.84 3.18 -15.06
N LYS A 48 -7.74 3.67 -14.46
CA LYS A 48 -7.22 5.02 -14.64
C LYS A 48 -5.90 5.07 -15.41
N GLU A 49 -5.50 3.98 -16.05
CA GLU A 49 -4.21 3.86 -16.74
C GLU A 49 -3.98 4.99 -17.76
N GLU A 50 -4.96 5.23 -18.64
CA GLU A 50 -4.84 6.25 -19.68
C GLU A 50 -4.75 7.66 -19.10
N GLU A 51 -5.56 7.97 -18.07
CA GLU A 51 -5.54 9.26 -17.36
C GLU A 51 -4.17 9.48 -16.67
N ILE A 52 -3.60 8.43 -16.06
CA ILE A 52 -2.27 8.47 -15.45
C ILE A 52 -1.21 8.78 -16.50
N PHE A 53 -1.26 8.15 -17.68
CA PHE A 53 -0.29 8.40 -18.74
C PHE A 53 -0.37 9.81 -19.31
N ASP A 54 -1.57 10.36 -19.46
CA ASP A 54 -1.74 11.73 -19.93
C ASP A 54 -1.14 12.72 -18.92
N VAL A 55 -1.39 12.54 -17.63
CA VAL A 55 -0.78 13.39 -16.58
C VAL A 55 0.75 13.25 -16.54
N LEU A 56 1.28 12.01 -16.63
CA LEU A 56 2.73 11.80 -16.64
C LEU A 56 3.41 12.39 -17.88
N ARG A 57 2.72 12.40 -19.03
CA ARG A 57 3.22 13.08 -20.22
C ARG A 57 3.22 14.60 -20.01
N ASP A 58 2.16 15.15 -19.43
CA ASP A 58 2.02 16.59 -19.27
C ASP A 58 3.01 17.13 -18.21
N ASP A 59 3.22 16.41 -17.11
CA ASP A 59 4.12 16.81 -16.03
C ASP A 59 5.60 16.49 -16.31
N LEU A 60 5.89 15.34 -16.91
CA LEU A 60 7.25 14.79 -17.04
C LEU A 60 7.69 14.52 -18.48
N GLY A 61 6.81 14.68 -19.47
CA GLY A 61 7.10 14.35 -20.86
C GLY A 61 7.25 12.85 -21.15
N LYS A 62 6.87 11.97 -20.21
CA LYS A 62 7.05 10.52 -20.35
C LYS A 62 6.18 9.97 -21.48
N HIS A 63 6.75 9.10 -22.31
CA HIS A 63 5.98 8.34 -23.30
C HIS A 63 5.09 7.31 -22.60
N ARG A 64 3.96 6.90 -23.21
CA ARG A 64 3.04 5.89 -22.64
C ARG A 64 3.76 4.59 -22.25
N THR A 65 4.65 4.11 -23.12
CA THR A 65 5.42 2.88 -22.87
C THR A 65 6.36 3.00 -21.68
N GLU A 66 6.99 4.16 -21.49
CA GLU A 66 7.86 4.44 -20.36
C GLU A 66 7.05 4.55 -19.07
N SER A 67 5.93 5.28 -19.11
CA SER A 67 4.98 5.40 -18.01
C SER A 67 4.44 4.04 -17.55
N PHE A 68 4.09 3.16 -18.48
CA PHE A 68 3.69 1.80 -18.14
C PHE A 68 4.85 0.99 -17.55
N ARG A 69 6.02 1.00 -18.21
CA ARG A 69 7.17 0.18 -17.81
C ARG A 69 7.67 0.56 -16.42
N ASP A 70 7.77 1.85 -16.12
CA ASP A 70 8.49 2.34 -14.95
C ASP A 70 7.56 2.68 -13.77
N GLU A 71 6.26 2.92 -14.02
CA GLU A 71 5.31 3.31 -12.97
C GLU A 71 4.21 2.24 -12.80
N VAL A 72 3.25 2.20 -13.72
CA VAL A 72 2.00 1.44 -13.55
C VAL A 72 2.27 -0.07 -13.55
N GLY A 73 3.04 -0.56 -14.52
CA GLY A 73 3.34 -1.98 -14.69
C GLY A 73 4.17 -2.55 -13.54
N VAL A 74 5.18 -1.80 -13.07
CA VAL A 74 6.00 -2.18 -11.91
C VAL A 74 5.15 -2.23 -10.64
N LEU A 75 4.29 -1.23 -10.41
CA LEU A 75 3.43 -1.18 -9.24
C LEU A 75 2.38 -2.32 -9.25
N VAL A 76 1.72 -2.56 -10.39
CA VAL A 76 0.78 -3.69 -10.54
C VAL A 76 1.49 -5.03 -10.31
N LYS A 77 2.72 -5.19 -10.81
CA LYS A 77 3.51 -6.40 -10.57
C LYS A 77 3.85 -6.56 -9.09
N SER A 78 4.26 -5.50 -8.40
CA SER A 78 4.54 -5.52 -6.96
C SER A 78 3.29 -5.91 -6.17
N ILE A 79 2.15 -5.26 -6.42
CA ILE A 79 0.89 -5.57 -5.73
C ILE A 79 0.47 -7.03 -5.94
N LYS A 80 0.62 -7.56 -7.16
CA LYS A 80 0.33 -8.98 -7.45
C LYS A 80 1.27 -9.92 -6.67
N TYR A 81 2.55 -9.58 -6.60
CA TYR A 81 3.53 -10.34 -5.81
C TYR A 81 3.19 -10.31 -4.32
N THR A 82 2.83 -9.15 -3.78
CA THR A 82 2.34 -9.00 -2.41
C THR A 82 1.11 -9.87 -2.18
N LEU A 83 0.10 -9.81 -3.06
CA LEU A 83 -1.11 -10.65 -2.94
C LEU A 83 -0.81 -12.15 -2.88
N GLN A 84 0.15 -12.62 -3.68
CA GLN A 84 0.55 -14.04 -3.71
C GLN A 84 1.25 -14.49 -2.42
N ASN A 85 1.94 -13.58 -1.73
CA ASN A 85 2.77 -13.92 -0.57
C ASN A 85 2.22 -13.42 0.77
N LEU A 86 1.21 -12.54 0.76
CA LEU A 86 0.71 -11.85 1.96
C LEU A 86 0.29 -12.82 3.06
N GLU A 87 -0.40 -13.91 2.71
CA GLU A 87 -0.82 -14.91 3.70
C GLU A 87 0.38 -15.58 4.34
N LYS A 88 1.37 -15.99 3.54
CA LYS A 88 2.63 -16.58 4.02
C LYS A 88 3.38 -15.62 4.95
N TRP A 89 3.47 -14.34 4.60
CA TRP A 89 4.17 -13.33 5.40
C TRP A 89 3.47 -12.98 6.72
N ALA A 90 2.18 -13.28 6.85
CA ALA A 90 1.43 -13.01 8.07
C ALA A 90 1.40 -14.20 9.04
N VAL A 91 1.93 -15.37 8.66
CA VAL A 91 1.95 -16.56 9.52
C VAL A 91 2.94 -16.36 10.67
N PRO A 92 2.56 -16.66 11.93
CA PRO A 92 3.49 -16.69 13.05
C PRO A 92 4.61 -17.71 12.86
N GLU A 93 5.85 -17.31 13.10
CA GLU A 93 7.02 -18.19 12.96
C GLU A 93 7.57 -18.60 14.32
N LYS A 94 8.02 -19.87 14.46
CA LYS A 94 8.62 -20.33 15.72
C LYS A 94 9.99 -19.69 15.91
N ALA A 95 10.22 -19.14 17.10
CA ALA A 95 11.51 -18.62 17.52
C ALA A 95 12.31 -19.69 18.28
N PRO A 96 13.66 -19.70 18.17
CA PRO A 96 14.50 -20.56 18.99
C PRO A 96 14.31 -20.27 20.49
N THR A 97 14.12 -21.32 21.29
CA THR A 97 13.98 -21.22 22.75
C THR A 97 15.10 -21.98 23.47
N PRO A 98 15.79 -21.35 24.45
CA PRO A 98 16.77 -22.04 25.29
C PRO A 98 16.16 -23.20 26.08
N LEU A 99 16.93 -24.27 26.30
CA LEU A 99 16.45 -25.47 27.03
C LEU A 99 15.97 -25.13 28.46
N VAL A 100 16.59 -24.12 29.10
CA VAL A 100 16.19 -23.64 30.44
C VAL A 100 14.75 -23.11 30.51
N SER A 101 14.15 -22.77 29.37
CA SER A 101 12.76 -22.32 29.28
C SER A 101 11.76 -23.45 29.05
N PHE A 102 12.19 -24.71 28.96
CA PHE A 102 11.28 -25.85 28.80
C PHE A 102 10.29 -25.93 29.98
N PRO A 103 8.96 -26.05 29.74
CA PRO A 103 8.28 -26.42 28.49
C PRO A 103 7.73 -25.24 27.65
N ALA A 104 8.19 -24.00 27.87
CA ALA A 104 7.72 -22.84 27.12
C ALA A 104 8.13 -22.87 25.63
N THR A 105 7.34 -22.19 24.80
CA THR A 105 7.58 -22.00 23.37
C THR A 105 7.56 -20.51 23.02
N ALA A 106 8.30 -20.11 21.98
CA ALA A 106 8.34 -18.73 21.51
C ALA A 106 7.90 -18.63 20.05
N LEU A 107 7.16 -17.56 19.73
CA LEU A 107 6.65 -17.25 18.40
C LEU A 107 6.97 -15.79 18.06
N VAL A 108 7.28 -15.53 16.78
CA VAL A 108 7.34 -14.20 16.19
C VAL A 108 6.02 -13.96 15.48
N LEU A 109 5.28 -12.93 15.89
CA LEU A 109 4.01 -12.54 15.29
C LEU A 109 4.20 -11.24 14.48
N PRO A 110 4.04 -11.28 13.15
CA PRO A 110 4.08 -10.08 12.33
C PRO A 110 2.84 -9.19 12.59
N GLU A 111 3.06 -8.01 13.17
CA GLU A 111 1.98 -7.05 13.44
C GLU A 111 2.18 -5.71 12.71
N PRO A 112 1.10 -5.06 12.24
CA PRO A 112 1.19 -3.75 11.61
C PRO A 112 1.59 -2.67 12.62
N LEU A 113 2.56 -1.82 12.26
CA LEU A 113 3.10 -0.77 13.12
C LEU A 113 2.10 0.35 13.46
N GLY A 114 1.20 0.70 12.54
CA GLY A 114 0.29 1.83 12.73
C GLY A 114 -0.04 2.59 11.46
N VAL A 115 -0.21 3.90 11.61
CA VAL A 115 -0.35 4.84 10.50
C VAL A 115 1.04 5.23 10.03
N VAL A 116 1.31 5.00 8.75
CA VAL A 116 2.61 5.27 8.12
C VAL A 116 2.48 6.46 7.18
N LEU A 117 3.51 7.31 7.15
CA LEU A 117 3.65 8.42 6.21
C LEU A 117 4.64 8.00 5.12
N ILE A 118 4.20 8.08 3.86
CA ILE A 118 5.02 7.77 2.69
C ILE A 118 5.22 9.09 1.93
N PHE A 119 6.47 9.45 1.67
CA PHE A 119 6.84 10.57 0.81
C PHE A 119 7.31 10.02 -0.53
N SER A 120 6.71 10.45 -1.64
CA SER A 120 7.18 10.13 -2.98
C SER A 120 8.05 11.23 -3.56
N CYS A 121 8.83 10.88 -4.58
CA CYS A 121 9.66 11.81 -5.35
C CYS A 121 8.94 12.21 -6.65
N TRP A 122 9.30 13.38 -7.20
CA TRP A 122 8.65 13.94 -8.39
C TRP A 122 8.96 13.18 -9.69
N ASN A 123 10.09 12.48 -9.76
CA ASN A 123 10.57 11.80 -10.96
C ASN A 123 9.91 10.42 -11.19
N PHE A 124 9.42 9.80 -10.10
CA PHE A 124 8.61 8.58 -10.13
C PHE A 124 7.46 8.72 -9.12
N PRO A 125 6.42 9.51 -9.45
CA PRO A 125 5.39 9.87 -8.48
C PRO A 125 4.54 8.67 -8.02
N LEU A 126 4.53 7.56 -8.76
CA LEU A 126 3.80 6.34 -8.42
C LEU A 126 4.74 5.17 -8.08
N GLY A 127 5.88 5.10 -8.77
CA GLY A 127 6.76 3.94 -8.83
C GLY A 127 7.71 3.76 -7.66
N ASP A 128 7.41 4.22 -6.45
CA ASP A 128 8.23 3.88 -5.28
C ASP A 128 7.89 2.45 -4.81
N PRO A 129 8.76 1.44 -5.08
CA PRO A 129 8.49 0.07 -4.74
C PRO A 129 9.09 -0.19 -3.35
N LEU A 130 8.27 -0.01 -2.31
CA LEU A 130 8.52 -0.69 -1.03
C LEU A 130 8.14 -2.17 -1.14
#